data_AF-A0A7S2C1H9-F1
#
_entry.id   AF-A0A7S2C1H9-F1
#
_cell.length_a   1.000
_cell.length_b   1.000
_cell.length_c   1.000
_cell.angle_alpha   90.00
_cell.angle_beta   90.00
_cell.angle_gamma   90.00
#
_symmetry.space_group_name_H-M   'P 1'
#
loop_
_entity.id
_entity.type
_entity.pdbx_description
1 polymer ?
#
loop_
_entity_poly.entity_id
_entity_poly.type
_entity_poly.pdbx_seq_one_letter_code
_entity_poly.pdbx_strand_id
1 'polypeptide(L)'
;DAVTQESSSSSGSSSGSTGAASGEIDQVSFSEVYVASNATDTAAMINAKLAEGLHLVLTPGIYSLDAALEVSSDNQVILGIGLATIIPTAGTPAITVKSNLDGVRVAGVLLQAGSKRSDVLLEWGTEIYGGDASNPGVLSDVFVRVGGPDYFETFADVILSVKTGHVIGDNLWLWRADHSVSGSVYNGDNPCYHGAVIDADDVTMYGLAVEHTLSDLTQWNGDRGRSYFYQSELPYDVTQEGWGDAGYV
;
A
#
# COMPACT_ATOMS: atom_id res chain seq x y z
N ASP A 1 -17.91 15.13 -50.67
CA ASP A 1 -17.45 16.46 -51.09
C ASP A 1 -18.08 17.56 -50.24
N ALA A 2 -17.21 18.42 -49.70
CA ALA A 2 -17.43 19.69 -48.96
C ALA A 2 -18.29 19.61 -47.68
N VAL A 3 -17.75 19.49 -46.46
CA VAL A 3 -17.02 20.49 -45.65
C VAL A 3 -17.72 21.85 -45.58
N THR A 4 -18.31 22.12 -44.42
CA THR A 4 -18.43 23.46 -43.83
C THR A 4 -18.21 23.32 -42.33
N GLN A 5 -17.10 23.87 -41.85
CA GLN A 5 -16.85 24.15 -40.43
C GLN A 5 -17.71 25.34 -40.02
N GLU A 6 -18.37 25.25 -38.87
CA GLU A 6 -18.61 26.41 -38.02
C GLU A 6 -18.17 26.10 -36.60
N SER A 7 -17.13 26.81 -36.19
CA SER A 7 -16.69 26.97 -34.81
C SER A 7 -17.69 27.86 -34.06
N SER A 8 -18.21 27.41 -32.94
CA SER A 8 -18.74 28.30 -31.91
C SER A 8 -18.24 27.85 -30.54
N SER A 9 -17.46 28.73 -29.93
CA SER A 9 -17.03 28.70 -28.54
C SER A 9 -18.21 29.06 -27.65
N SER A 10 -18.49 28.22 -26.64
CA SER A 10 -19.35 28.61 -25.52
C SER A 10 -18.55 28.49 -24.22
N SER A 11 -17.98 29.62 -23.82
CA SER A 11 -17.59 29.90 -22.45
C SER A 11 -18.85 29.94 -21.58
N GLY A 12 -19.09 28.86 -20.83
CA GLY A 12 -20.14 28.79 -19.83
C GLY A 12 -19.54 28.54 -18.45
N SER A 13 -19.13 29.61 -17.76
CA SER A 13 -18.86 29.54 -16.33
C SER A 13 -20.19 29.36 -15.59
N SER A 14 -20.38 28.23 -14.91
CA SER A 14 -21.37 28.13 -13.85
C SER A 14 -20.61 27.89 -12.54
N SER A 15 -20.47 28.98 -11.78
CA SER A 15 -19.93 28.97 -10.43
C SER A 15 -20.93 28.29 -9.50
N GLY A 16 -20.78 26.99 -9.31
CA GLY A 16 -21.30 26.28 -8.15
C GLY A 16 -20.30 26.41 -7.02
N SER A 17 -20.56 27.29 -6.06
CA SER A 17 -19.77 27.38 -4.83
C SER A 17 -20.08 26.18 -3.93
N THR A 18 -19.34 25.09 -4.12
CA THR A 18 -19.07 24.15 -3.05
C THR A 18 -17.71 24.51 -2.48
N GLY A 19 -17.62 24.66 -1.15
CA GLY A 19 -16.39 25.00 -0.45
C GLY A 19 -15.38 23.86 -0.53
N ALA A 20 -14.77 23.67 -1.69
CA ALA A 20 -13.54 22.91 -1.83
C ALA A 20 -12.45 23.71 -1.09
N ALA A 21 -11.77 23.06 -0.16
CA ALA A 21 -10.59 23.62 0.48
C ALA A 21 -9.67 24.17 -0.61
N SER A 22 -9.31 25.44 -0.50
CA SER A 22 -8.43 26.16 -1.41
C SER A 22 -6.96 25.74 -1.22
N GLY A 23 -6.69 24.44 -1.19
CA GLY A 23 -5.33 23.93 -1.27
C GLY A 23 -4.80 24.18 -2.68
N GLU A 24 -3.55 24.62 -2.79
CA GLU A 24 -2.84 24.52 -4.06
C GLU A 24 -2.82 23.04 -4.47
N ILE A 25 -3.23 22.74 -5.70
CA ILE A 25 -3.15 21.38 -6.24
C ILE A 25 -1.74 21.23 -6.81
N ASP A 26 -0.92 20.43 -6.16
CA ASP A 26 0.40 20.07 -6.69
C ASP A 26 0.23 19.26 -7.97
N GLN A 27 0.83 19.74 -9.05
CA GLN A 27 0.83 19.08 -10.36
C GLN A 27 2.24 18.59 -10.68
N VAL A 28 2.37 17.31 -10.97
CA VAL A 28 3.62 16.68 -11.42
C VAL A 28 3.65 16.65 -12.93
N SER A 29 4.73 17.13 -13.55
CA SER A 29 4.89 17.03 -15.00
C SER A 29 5.12 15.56 -15.38
N PHE A 30 4.53 15.10 -16.49
CA PHE A 30 4.77 13.73 -16.95
C PHE A 30 6.25 13.48 -17.35
N SER A 31 7.04 14.54 -17.58
CA SER A 31 8.50 14.42 -17.76
C SER A 31 9.23 13.95 -16.49
N GLU A 32 8.58 14.05 -15.33
CA GLU A 32 9.07 13.64 -14.01
C GLU A 32 8.51 12.26 -13.60
N VAL A 33 7.79 11.60 -14.50
CA VAL A 33 7.12 10.31 -14.25
C VAL A 33 7.76 9.22 -15.09
N TYR A 34 8.20 8.16 -14.42
CA TYR A 34 8.53 6.89 -15.06
C TYR A 34 7.28 6.02 -15.16
N VAL A 35 6.96 5.55 -16.38
CA VAL A 35 5.85 4.62 -16.62
C VAL A 35 6.40 3.23 -16.80
N ALA A 36 6.30 2.40 -15.78
CA ALA A 36 6.80 1.03 -15.82
C ALA A 36 5.80 0.07 -16.45
N SER A 37 6.32 -0.95 -17.11
CA SER A 37 5.61 -2.05 -17.74
C SER A 37 6.12 -3.38 -17.19
N ASN A 38 5.20 -4.22 -16.72
CA ASN A 38 5.54 -5.54 -16.22
C ASN A 38 6.06 -6.51 -17.30
N ALA A 39 6.00 -6.11 -18.58
CA ALA A 39 6.55 -6.89 -19.69
C ALA A 39 8.06 -6.73 -19.85
N THR A 40 8.64 -5.63 -19.35
CA THR A 40 10.04 -5.24 -19.64
C THR A 40 10.82 -4.75 -18.44
N ASP A 41 10.16 -4.15 -17.46
CA ASP A 41 10.84 -3.49 -16.35
C ASP A 41 11.15 -4.45 -15.21
N THR A 42 12.41 -4.41 -14.76
CA THR A 42 12.89 -5.12 -13.58
C THR A 42 12.90 -4.18 -12.37
N ALA A 43 12.99 -4.74 -11.16
CA ALA A 43 13.12 -3.95 -9.93
C ALA A 43 14.31 -2.99 -10.00
N ALA A 44 15.46 -3.46 -10.53
CA ALA A 44 16.65 -2.64 -10.71
C ALA A 44 16.44 -1.44 -11.66
N MET A 45 15.69 -1.63 -12.76
CA MET A 45 15.38 -0.54 -13.70
C MET A 45 14.44 0.49 -13.08
N ILE A 46 13.40 0.04 -12.37
CA ILE A 46 12.45 0.92 -11.70
C ILE A 46 13.15 1.70 -10.57
N ASN A 47 13.94 1.03 -9.74
CA ASN A 47 14.67 1.67 -8.64
C ASN A 47 15.73 2.66 -9.14
N ALA A 48 16.34 2.44 -10.30
CA ALA A 48 17.22 3.44 -10.90
C ALA A 48 16.46 4.74 -11.21
N LYS A 49 15.21 4.64 -11.67
CA LYS A 49 14.35 5.79 -11.97
C LYS A 49 13.83 6.48 -10.72
N LEU A 50 13.45 5.73 -9.69
CA LEU A 50 13.12 6.28 -8.38
C LEU A 50 14.33 6.98 -7.74
N ALA A 51 15.55 6.44 -7.87
CA ALA A 51 16.78 7.07 -7.37
C ALA A 51 17.18 8.34 -8.14
N GLU A 52 16.74 8.49 -9.40
CA GLU A 52 16.86 9.73 -10.17
C GLU A 52 15.87 10.82 -9.71
N GLY A 53 14.98 10.51 -8.76
CA GLY A 53 13.96 11.43 -8.24
C GLY A 53 12.62 11.36 -8.97
N LEU A 54 12.47 10.50 -9.98
CA LEU A 54 11.21 10.39 -10.72
C LEU A 54 10.10 9.78 -9.86
N HIS A 55 8.87 10.17 -10.13
CA HIS A 55 7.68 9.48 -9.69
C HIS A 55 7.48 8.22 -10.55
N LEU A 56 6.64 7.31 -10.08
CA LEU A 56 6.39 6.02 -10.73
C LEU A 56 4.90 5.82 -10.99
N VAL A 57 4.57 5.47 -12.24
CA VAL A 57 3.28 4.90 -12.60
C VAL A 57 3.50 3.45 -13.03
N LEU A 58 2.84 2.53 -12.34
CA LEU A 58 2.75 1.12 -12.73
C LEU A 58 1.55 0.95 -13.66
N THR A 59 1.80 0.56 -14.91
CA THR A 59 0.74 0.16 -15.83
C THR A 59 0.04 -1.12 -15.35
N PRO A 60 -1.22 -1.39 -15.76
CA PRO A 60 -1.93 -2.58 -15.32
C PRO A 60 -1.16 -3.87 -15.62
N GLY A 61 -0.95 -4.71 -14.60
CA GLY A 61 -0.21 -5.94 -14.74
C GLY A 61 0.27 -6.52 -13.39
N ILE A 62 0.91 -7.68 -13.46
CA ILE A 62 1.57 -8.34 -12.33
C ILE A 62 3.08 -8.17 -12.50
N TYR A 63 3.72 -7.52 -11.54
CA TYR A 63 5.15 -7.25 -11.46
C TYR A 63 5.79 -8.22 -10.47
N SER A 64 6.45 -9.25 -10.97
CA SER A 64 7.25 -10.15 -10.15
C SER A 64 8.66 -9.57 -10.00
N LEU A 65 8.97 -9.02 -8.83
CA LEU A 65 10.17 -8.23 -8.56
C LEU A 65 11.10 -8.97 -7.60
N ASP A 66 12.42 -8.90 -7.83
CA ASP A 66 13.45 -9.53 -7.00
C ASP A 66 14.07 -8.59 -5.95
N ALA A 67 13.61 -7.34 -5.92
CA ALA A 67 13.91 -6.35 -4.90
C ALA A 67 12.67 -5.47 -4.65
N ALA A 68 12.62 -4.84 -3.48
CA ALA A 68 11.60 -3.86 -3.14
C ALA A 68 11.68 -2.65 -4.09
N LEU A 69 10.54 -2.02 -4.36
CA LEU A 69 10.54 -0.67 -4.92
C LEU A 69 10.91 0.32 -3.81
N GLU A 70 12.01 1.05 -3.99
CA GLU A 70 12.56 1.94 -2.97
C GLU A 70 12.21 3.40 -3.23
N VAL A 71 11.37 3.99 -2.38
CA VAL A 71 11.14 5.43 -2.36
C VAL A 71 12.23 6.10 -1.51
N SER A 72 12.88 7.13 -2.06
CA SER A 72 14.10 7.70 -1.49
C SER A 72 14.14 9.23 -1.44
N SER A 73 13.04 9.90 -1.77
CA SER A 73 12.93 11.35 -1.72
C SER A 73 11.53 11.77 -1.30
N ASP A 74 11.43 12.93 -0.65
CA ASP A 74 10.15 13.52 -0.26
C ASP A 74 9.21 13.66 -1.45
N ASN A 75 7.91 13.57 -1.20
CA ASN A 75 6.85 13.78 -2.19
C ASN A 75 6.84 12.81 -3.39
N GLN A 76 7.74 11.82 -3.42
CA GLN A 76 7.73 10.80 -4.47
C GLN A 76 6.40 10.03 -4.46
N VAL A 77 5.95 9.67 -5.66
CA VAL A 77 4.66 9.02 -5.87
C VAL A 77 4.87 7.67 -6.54
N ILE A 78 4.26 6.62 -5.99
CA ILE A 78 4.01 5.36 -6.67
C ILE A 78 2.50 5.25 -6.91
N LEU A 79 2.09 5.22 -8.17
CA LEU A 79 0.70 5.08 -8.57
C LEU A 79 0.51 3.81 -9.41
N GLY A 80 -0.30 2.87 -8.92
CA GLY A 80 -0.79 1.74 -9.70
C GLY A 80 -2.07 2.08 -10.46
N ILE A 81 -2.15 1.65 -11.71
CA ILE A 81 -3.38 1.75 -12.51
C ILE A 81 -3.95 0.36 -12.74
N GLY A 82 -5.26 0.20 -12.53
CA GLY A 82 -5.97 -1.04 -12.82
C GLY A 82 -5.56 -2.22 -11.92
N LEU A 83 -5.35 -1.97 -10.62
CA LEU A 83 -4.87 -2.95 -9.64
C LEU A 83 -3.51 -3.56 -10.02
N ALA A 84 -2.56 -2.71 -10.41
CA ALA A 84 -1.19 -3.12 -10.62
C ALA A 84 -0.69 -3.89 -9.39
N THR A 85 -0.29 -5.14 -9.61
CA THR A 85 0.03 -6.10 -8.56
C THR A 85 1.54 -6.29 -8.46
N ILE A 86 2.12 -6.17 -7.27
CA ILE A 86 3.55 -6.43 -7.04
C ILE A 86 3.71 -7.72 -6.23
N ILE A 87 4.56 -8.62 -6.72
CA ILE A 87 4.91 -9.88 -6.04
C ILE A 87 6.43 -9.89 -5.77
N PRO A 88 6.89 -9.82 -4.51
CA PRO A 88 8.29 -9.98 -4.21
C PRO A 88 8.69 -11.46 -4.34
N THR A 89 9.80 -11.71 -5.03
CA THR A 89 10.28 -13.07 -5.37
C THR A 89 11.53 -13.48 -4.60
N ALA A 90 12.12 -12.55 -3.85
CA ALA A 90 13.37 -12.73 -3.13
C ALA A 90 13.23 -12.76 -1.60
N GLY A 91 12.01 -12.65 -1.05
CA GLY A 91 11.79 -12.49 0.39
C GLY A 91 12.08 -11.07 0.89
N THR A 92 12.02 -10.09 -0.02
CA THR A 92 12.12 -8.66 0.27
C THR A 92 10.72 -8.08 0.47
N PRO A 93 10.60 -6.87 1.04
CA PRO A 93 9.39 -6.07 0.86
C PRO A 93 9.05 -5.92 -0.64
N ALA A 94 7.77 -5.66 -0.92
CA ALA A 94 7.34 -5.23 -2.24
C ALA A 94 7.61 -3.72 -2.44
N ILE A 95 7.39 -2.93 -1.40
CA ILE A 95 7.68 -1.49 -1.37
C ILE A 95 8.37 -1.15 -0.04
N THR A 96 9.43 -0.36 -0.12
CA THR A 96 10.08 0.27 1.03
C THR A 96 10.10 1.78 0.83
N VAL A 97 9.50 2.52 1.76
CA VAL A 97 9.72 3.97 1.90
C VAL A 97 10.88 4.15 2.87
N LYS A 98 11.98 4.77 2.42
CA LYS A 98 13.13 5.02 3.30
C LYS A 98 12.73 5.97 4.44
N SER A 99 13.45 5.86 5.56
CA SER A 99 13.23 6.70 6.75
C SER A 99 13.48 8.18 6.47
N ASN A 100 12.90 9.04 7.31
CA ASN A 100 13.06 10.50 7.25
C ASN A 100 12.55 11.11 5.94
N LEU A 101 11.46 10.57 5.40
CA LEU A 101 10.79 11.09 4.21
C LEU A 101 9.37 11.56 4.55
N ASP A 102 9.01 12.73 4.03
CA ASP A 102 7.69 13.33 4.16
C ASP A 102 6.97 13.38 2.80
N GLY A 103 5.65 13.50 2.81
CA GLY A 103 4.85 13.72 1.61
C GLY A 103 4.79 12.57 0.59
N VAL A 104 5.44 11.43 0.85
CA VAL A 104 5.39 10.27 -0.06
C VAL A 104 3.94 9.83 -0.30
N ARG A 105 3.64 9.39 -1.52
CA ARG A 105 2.32 8.87 -1.92
C ARG A 105 2.47 7.46 -2.49
N VAL A 106 1.75 6.49 -1.95
CA VAL A 106 1.62 5.15 -2.55
C VAL A 106 0.13 4.88 -2.74
N ALA A 107 -0.29 4.69 -3.99
CA ALA A 107 -1.71 4.58 -4.30
C ALA A 107 -2.05 3.57 -5.39
N GLY A 108 -3.23 2.94 -5.29
CA GLY A 108 -3.81 2.11 -6.34
C GLY A 108 -3.07 0.81 -6.66
N VAL A 109 -2.36 0.26 -5.67
CA VAL A 109 -1.54 -0.96 -5.82
C VAL A 109 -2.11 -2.13 -5.04
N LEU A 110 -1.93 -3.33 -5.58
CA LEU A 110 -2.11 -4.58 -4.86
C LEU A 110 -0.73 -5.18 -4.56
N LEU A 111 -0.45 -5.51 -3.31
CA LEU A 111 0.75 -6.26 -2.93
C LEU A 111 0.34 -7.72 -2.67
N GLN A 112 1.04 -8.67 -3.28
CA GLN A 112 0.79 -10.09 -3.05
C GLN A 112 2.07 -10.73 -2.54
N ALA A 113 1.98 -11.44 -1.42
CA ALA A 113 3.12 -12.18 -0.89
C ALA A 113 3.65 -13.21 -1.89
N GLY A 114 4.98 -13.41 -1.89
CA GLY A 114 5.63 -14.45 -2.68
C GLY A 114 5.79 -15.77 -1.91
N SER A 115 6.34 -16.77 -2.59
CA SER A 115 6.70 -18.06 -1.99
C SER A 115 7.94 -18.01 -1.07
N LYS A 116 8.68 -16.90 -1.08
CA LYS A 116 9.74 -16.62 -0.11
C LYS A 116 9.20 -15.67 0.96
N ARG A 117 9.45 -16.00 2.22
CA ARG A 117 9.07 -15.20 3.38
C ARG A 117 9.69 -13.82 3.31
N SER A 118 8.83 -12.81 3.38
CA SER A 118 9.20 -11.41 3.59
C SER A 118 8.91 -11.06 5.04
N ASP A 119 9.83 -10.39 5.72
CA ASP A 119 9.59 -9.97 7.11
C ASP A 119 8.46 -8.91 7.16
N VAL A 120 8.43 -8.02 6.17
CA VAL A 120 7.37 -7.02 5.95
C VAL A 120 7.07 -6.92 4.45
N LEU A 121 5.81 -6.80 4.01
CA LEU A 121 5.48 -6.58 2.59
C LEU A 121 5.51 -5.10 2.17
N LEU A 122 4.97 -4.21 3.00
CA LEU A 122 5.05 -2.76 2.83
C LEU A 122 5.73 -2.16 4.05
N GLU A 123 6.97 -1.70 3.88
CA GLU A 123 7.76 -1.09 4.94
C GLU A 123 7.78 0.43 4.76
N TRP A 124 7.08 1.16 5.63
CA TRP A 124 7.07 2.62 5.64
C TRP A 124 7.99 3.16 6.74
N GLY A 125 9.25 3.38 6.38
CA GLY A 125 10.33 3.73 7.30
C GLY A 125 10.93 2.48 7.97
N THR A 126 12.27 2.44 8.04
CA THR A 126 13.02 1.39 8.76
C THR A 126 13.34 1.80 10.20
N GLU A 127 13.30 3.10 10.48
CA GLU A 127 13.56 3.73 11.78
C GLU A 127 12.37 4.64 12.14
N ILE A 128 12.14 4.83 13.45
CA ILE A 128 11.09 5.74 13.92
C ILE A 128 11.44 7.18 13.57
N TYR A 129 10.57 7.84 12.83
CA TYR A 129 10.67 9.23 12.42
C TYR A 129 9.36 9.96 12.74
N GLY A 130 9.45 11.20 13.24
CA GLY A 130 8.28 11.97 13.69
C GLY A 130 7.33 12.40 12.56
N GLY A 131 7.84 12.53 11.33
CA GLY A 131 7.09 13.05 10.19
C GLY A 131 6.77 14.55 10.30
N ASP A 132 6.20 15.10 9.22
CA ASP A 132 5.70 16.47 9.13
C ASP A 132 4.17 16.49 8.97
N ALA A 133 3.46 17.04 9.97
CA ALA A 133 2.01 17.19 9.94
C ALA A 133 1.48 18.05 8.77
N SER A 134 2.32 18.96 8.24
CA SER A 134 1.97 19.80 7.10
C SER A 134 2.23 19.12 5.76
N ASN A 135 3.00 18.03 5.75
CA ASN A 135 3.30 17.22 4.58
C ASN A 135 3.25 15.71 4.89
N PRO A 136 2.08 15.19 5.31
CA PRO A 136 1.96 13.79 5.72
C PRO A 136 2.24 12.84 4.56
N GLY A 137 2.79 11.66 4.82
CA GLY A 137 2.79 10.54 3.88
C GLY A 137 1.38 9.97 3.68
N VAL A 138 1.06 9.42 2.50
CA VAL A 138 -0.27 8.84 2.22
C VAL A 138 -0.19 7.48 1.53
N LEU A 139 -0.95 6.52 2.07
CA LEU A 139 -1.35 5.26 1.45
C LEU A 139 -2.83 5.37 1.05
N SER A 140 -3.17 5.19 -0.23
CA SER A 140 -4.57 5.30 -0.70
C SER A 140 -4.94 4.18 -1.67
N ASP A 141 -6.03 3.46 -1.43
CA ASP A 141 -6.41 2.28 -2.23
C ASP A 141 -5.26 1.25 -2.33
N VAL A 142 -4.64 0.93 -1.18
CA VAL A 142 -3.58 -0.08 -1.10
C VAL A 142 -4.15 -1.36 -0.51
N PHE A 143 -4.13 -2.41 -1.33
CA PHE A 143 -4.64 -3.73 -0.95
C PHE A 143 -3.49 -4.71 -0.84
N VAL A 144 -3.54 -5.61 0.13
CA VAL A 144 -2.50 -6.62 0.32
C VAL A 144 -3.12 -7.99 0.53
N ARG A 145 -2.56 -9.01 -0.11
CA ARG A 145 -2.92 -10.41 0.10
C ARG A 145 -1.73 -11.29 0.45
N VAL A 146 -1.94 -12.16 1.43
CA VAL A 146 -1.06 -13.31 1.71
C VAL A 146 -1.86 -14.58 1.43
N GLY A 147 -1.66 -15.14 0.23
CA GLY A 147 -2.43 -16.24 -0.31
C GLY A 147 -3.57 -15.77 -1.24
N GLY A 148 -4.45 -16.70 -1.61
CA GLY A 148 -5.61 -16.44 -2.45
C GLY A 148 -5.51 -17.07 -3.84
N PRO A 149 -4.90 -16.42 -4.84
CA PRO A 149 -4.86 -16.94 -6.21
C PRO A 149 -3.88 -18.11 -6.39
N ASP A 150 -3.03 -18.38 -5.39
CA ASP A 150 -1.92 -19.31 -5.48
C ASP A 150 -2.33 -20.75 -5.11
N TYR A 151 -1.75 -21.72 -5.81
CA TYR A 151 -1.88 -23.16 -5.49
C TYR A 151 -0.83 -23.64 -4.48
N PHE A 152 -0.01 -22.72 -3.96
CA PHE A 152 1.07 -22.94 -3.00
C PHE A 152 1.01 -21.85 -1.94
N GLU A 153 1.63 -22.08 -0.78
CA GLU A 153 1.68 -21.09 0.29
C GLU A 153 2.53 -19.88 -0.05
N THR A 154 2.08 -18.72 0.39
CA THR A 154 2.84 -17.47 0.36
C THR A 154 3.06 -16.96 1.78
N PHE A 155 4.09 -16.15 1.97
CA PHE A 155 4.62 -15.90 3.31
C PHE A 155 4.96 -14.42 3.53
N ALA A 156 4.44 -13.84 4.61
CA ALA A 156 4.82 -12.51 5.07
C ALA A 156 4.62 -12.40 6.58
N ASP A 157 5.63 -12.05 7.36
CA ASP A 157 5.43 -11.96 8.83
C ASP A 157 4.50 -10.80 9.20
N VAL A 158 4.72 -9.64 8.57
CA VAL A 158 3.88 -8.43 8.69
C VAL A 158 3.45 -7.96 7.30
N ILE A 159 2.19 -7.57 7.14
CA ILE A 159 1.73 -6.95 5.89
C ILE A 159 2.22 -5.49 5.78
N LEU A 160 1.87 -4.64 6.75
CA LEU A 160 2.18 -3.20 6.76
C LEU A 160 2.92 -2.83 8.04
N SER A 161 4.11 -2.25 7.91
CA SER A 161 4.84 -1.60 9.02
C SER A 161 4.90 -0.09 8.77
N VAL A 162 4.50 0.72 9.75
CA VAL A 162 4.58 2.19 9.68
C VAL A 162 5.41 2.73 10.84
N LYS A 163 6.56 3.29 10.51
CA LYS A 163 7.52 3.91 11.44
C LYS A 163 7.71 5.41 11.20
N THR A 164 6.94 6.01 10.30
CA THR A 164 6.90 7.46 10.11
C THR A 164 5.60 8.04 10.65
N GLY A 165 5.71 9.08 11.47
CA GLY A 165 4.56 9.77 12.04
C GLY A 165 3.79 10.56 11.00
N HIS A 166 2.57 10.97 11.36
CA HIS A 166 1.65 11.71 10.47
C HIS A 166 1.25 11.01 9.17
N VAL A 167 1.65 9.75 8.94
CA VAL A 167 1.19 8.96 7.78
C VAL A 167 -0.34 8.80 7.83
N ILE A 168 -0.97 8.94 6.67
CA ILE A 168 -2.41 8.73 6.48
C ILE A 168 -2.61 7.48 5.63
N GLY A 169 -3.37 6.51 6.12
CA GLY A 169 -3.94 5.45 5.30
C GLY A 169 -5.40 5.74 4.99
N ASP A 170 -5.80 5.54 3.74
CA ASP A 170 -7.17 5.70 3.26
C ASP A 170 -7.56 4.52 2.36
N ASN A 171 -8.62 3.82 2.74
CA ASN A 171 -9.13 2.63 2.04
C ASN A 171 -8.06 1.52 1.90
N LEU A 172 -7.70 0.91 3.03
CA LEU A 172 -6.71 -0.16 3.11
C LEU A 172 -7.38 -1.50 3.42
N TRP A 173 -6.97 -2.56 2.72
CA TRP A 173 -7.38 -3.93 3.02
C TRP A 173 -6.18 -4.85 3.11
N LEU A 174 -5.90 -5.35 4.32
CA LEU A 174 -4.74 -6.16 4.67
C LEU A 174 -5.23 -7.58 4.97
N TRP A 175 -5.18 -8.46 3.98
CA TRP A 175 -5.88 -9.75 4.02
C TRP A 175 -4.88 -10.92 4.01
N ARG A 176 -4.77 -11.64 5.12
CA ARG A 176 -4.31 -13.03 5.05
C ARG A 176 -5.47 -13.86 4.50
N ALA A 177 -5.24 -14.61 3.44
CA ALA A 177 -6.31 -15.29 2.74
C ALA A 177 -7.03 -16.31 3.62
N ASP A 178 -8.35 -16.21 3.76
CA ASP A 178 -9.20 -17.23 4.38
C ASP A 178 -9.67 -18.30 3.39
N HIS A 179 -9.50 -18.03 2.10
CA HIS A 179 -9.76 -18.97 1.01
C HIS A 179 -8.78 -18.75 -0.16
N SER A 180 -8.56 -19.81 -0.92
CA SER A 180 -7.73 -19.84 -2.11
C SER A 180 -8.40 -20.57 -3.25
N VAL A 181 -7.74 -20.60 -4.41
CA VAL A 181 -8.10 -21.47 -5.54
C VAL A 181 -8.17 -22.96 -5.17
N SER A 182 -7.53 -23.37 -4.06
CA SER A 182 -7.54 -24.74 -3.53
C SER A 182 -8.64 -24.99 -2.48
N GLY A 183 -9.44 -23.97 -2.12
CA GLY A 183 -10.45 -24.04 -1.06
C GLY A 183 -10.10 -23.17 0.15
N SER A 184 -10.80 -23.39 1.26
CA SER A 184 -10.59 -22.64 2.50
C SER A 184 -9.19 -22.83 3.09
N VAL A 185 -8.67 -21.78 3.74
CA VAL A 185 -7.35 -21.73 4.37
C VAL A 185 -7.51 -21.87 5.89
N TYR A 186 -6.75 -22.79 6.48
CA TYR A 186 -6.76 -23.10 7.92
C TYR A 186 -5.35 -23.57 8.37
N ASN A 187 -5.20 -24.00 9.62
CA ASN A 187 -4.02 -24.61 10.23
C ASN A 187 -2.72 -23.79 10.11
N GLY A 188 -2.83 -22.47 10.03
CA GLY A 188 -1.67 -21.59 9.86
C GLY A 188 -1.12 -21.50 8.44
N ASP A 189 -1.80 -22.08 7.44
CA ASP A 189 -1.45 -21.96 6.02
C ASP A 189 -1.33 -20.47 5.63
N ASN A 190 -0.47 -20.16 4.65
CA ASN A 190 -0.08 -18.78 4.34
C ASN A 190 0.34 -17.97 5.60
N PRO A 191 1.41 -18.38 6.30
CA PRO A 191 1.81 -17.74 7.55
C PRO A 191 1.94 -16.21 7.43
N CYS A 192 1.15 -15.52 8.24
CA CYS A 192 1.21 -14.08 8.46
C CYS A 192 0.76 -13.73 9.87
N TYR A 193 1.62 -13.07 10.64
CA TYR A 193 1.41 -12.87 12.08
C TYR A 193 0.65 -11.56 12.35
N HIS A 194 0.96 -10.49 11.63
CA HIS A 194 0.31 -9.19 11.82
C HIS A 194 -0.08 -8.55 10.50
N GLY A 195 -1.26 -7.94 10.46
CA GLY A 195 -1.71 -7.17 9.30
C GLY A 195 -1.08 -5.78 9.30
N ALA A 196 -1.21 -5.06 10.41
CA ALA A 196 -0.60 -3.74 10.57
C ALA A 196 0.20 -3.65 11.87
N VAL A 197 1.41 -3.09 11.78
CA VAL A 197 2.24 -2.68 12.92
C VAL A 197 2.52 -1.18 12.77
N ILE A 198 1.93 -0.38 13.65
CA ILE A 198 2.02 1.08 13.62
C ILE A 198 2.84 1.56 14.82
N ASP A 199 4.13 1.79 14.58
CA ASP A 199 5.09 2.18 15.62
C ASP A 199 5.19 3.68 15.84
N ALA A 200 4.77 4.48 14.86
CA ALA A 200 4.92 5.93 14.90
C ALA A 200 3.68 6.67 15.39
N ASP A 201 3.93 7.86 15.95
CA ASP A 201 2.92 8.75 16.49
C ASP A 201 2.08 9.43 15.39
N ASP A 202 0.88 9.88 15.77
CA ASP A 202 0.02 10.74 14.95
C ASP A 202 -0.39 10.16 13.59
N VAL A 203 -0.26 8.85 13.39
CA VAL A 203 -0.75 8.12 12.23
C VAL A 203 -2.29 8.14 12.21
N THR A 204 -2.89 8.30 11.03
CA THR A 204 -4.34 8.28 10.87
C THR A 204 -4.78 7.26 9.81
N MET A 205 -5.77 6.45 10.11
CA MET A 205 -6.32 5.45 9.19
C MET A 205 -7.82 5.70 8.96
N TYR A 206 -8.22 5.87 7.71
CA TYR A 206 -9.61 5.94 7.27
C TYR A 206 -9.95 4.67 6.48
N GLY A 207 -10.96 3.92 6.90
CA GLY A 207 -11.35 2.72 6.18
C GLY A 207 -10.27 1.63 6.22
N LEU A 208 -9.86 1.19 7.41
CA LEU A 208 -8.87 0.13 7.59
C LEU A 208 -9.57 -1.22 7.80
N ALA A 209 -9.35 -2.17 6.89
CA ALA A 209 -9.77 -3.56 7.02
C ALA A 209 -8.54 -4.46 7.20
N VAL A 210 -8.50 -5.27 8.27
CA VAL A 210 -7.39 -6.18 8.56
C VAL A 210 -7.94 -7.53 8.98
N GLU A 211 -7.54 -8.60 8.30
CA GLU A 211 -8.23 -9.89 8.43
C GLU A 211 -7.28 -11.09 8.50
N HIS A 212 -7.69 -12.04 9.34
CA HIS A 212 -7.23 -13.42 9.43
C HIS A 212 -5.73 -13.65 9.70
N THR A 213 -4.98 -12.69 10.23
CA THR A 213 -3.59 -12.95 10.65
C THR A 213 -3.52 -13.88 11.87
N LEU A 214 -2.36 -14.48 12.11
CA LEU A 214 -2.16 -15.55 13.10
C LEU A 214 -1.86 -15.05 14.52
N SER A 215 -1.80 -13.73 14.70
CA SER A 215 -1.64 -13.03 15.97
C SER A 215 -2.44 -11.72 15.89
N ASP A 216 -2.15 -10.73 16.73
CA ASP A 216 -2.85 -9.43 16.69
C ASP A 216 -2.99 -8.90 15.27
N LEU A 217 -4.23 -8.61 14.87
CA LEU A 217 -4.53 -8.16 13.51
C LEU A 217 -3.84 -6.82 13.25
N THR A 218 -4.00 -5.90 14.20
CA THR A 218 -3.35 -4.59 14.21
C THR A 218 -2.67 -4.37 15.55
N GLN A 219 -1.37 -4.11 15.52
CA GLN A 219 -0.61 -3.59 16.66
C GLN A 219 -0.39 -2.10 16.47
N TRP A 220 -0.86 -1.30 17.43
CA TRP A 220 -0.70 0.15 17.42
C TRP A 220 0.10 0.59 18.63
N ASN A 221 1.39 0.85 18.42
CA ASN A 221 2.35 1.18 19.47
C ASN A 221 2.56 2.70 19.61
N GLY A 222 2.38 3.46 18.52
CA GLY A 222 2.54 4.92 18.51
C GLY A 222 1.41 5.67 19.22
N ASP A 223 1.73 6.86 19.73
CA ASP A 223 0.79 7.72 20.45
C ASP A 223 -0.07 8.57 19.50
N ARG A 224 -1.24 9.01 19.98
CA ARG A 224 -2.15 9.96 19.29
C ARG A 224 -2.65 9.48 17.91
N GLY A 225 -2.54 8.19 17.64
CA GLY A 225 -3.10 7.55 16.46
C GLY A 225 -4.63 7.66 16.40
N ARG A 226 -5.18 7.66 15.19
CA ARG A 226 -6.64 7.73 14.96
C ARG A 226 -7.05 6.72 13.92
N SER A 227 -8.10 5.95 14.20
CA SER A 227 -8.77 5.13 13.21
C SER A 227 -10.23 5.57 13.08
N TYR A 228 -10.67 5.79 11.85
CA TYR A 228 -12.05 6.10 11.50
C TYR A 228 -12.55 5.00 10.57
N PHE A 229 -13.45 4.17 11.10
CA PHE A 229 -13.80 2.87 10.53
C PHE A 229 -12.63 1.88 10.59
N TYR A 230 -12.83 0.83 11.38
CA TYR A 230 -11.97 -0.35 11.43
C TYR A 230 -12.86 -1.57 11.25
N GLN A 231 -12.51 -2.43 10.31
CA GLN A 231 -13.12 -3.74 10.13
C GLN A 231 -12.05 -4.81 10.35
N SER A 232 -12.48 -5.91 10.97
CA SER A 232 -11.62 -7.04 11.23
C SER A 232 -12.40 -8.35 11.23
N GLU A 233 -11.73 -9.43 10.83
CA GLU A 233 -12.22 -10.79 10.95
C GLU A 233 -11.08 -11.70 11.42
N LEU A 234 -11.33 -12.52 12.46
CA LEU A 234 -10.34 -13.46 12.97
C LEU A 234 -10.14 -14.63 11.97
N PRO A 235 -9.02 -15.38 12.04
CA PRO A 235 -8.94 -16.66 11.34
C PRO A 235 -10.11 -17.56 11.69
N TYR A 236 -10.60 -18.34 10.72
CA TYR A 236 -11.77 -19.20 10.93
C TYR A 236 -11.52 -20.39 11.87
N ASP A 237 -10.27 -20.65 12.20
CA ASP A 237 -9.78 -21.78 12.99
C ASP A 237 -9.14 -21.37 14.32
N VAL A 238 -9.47 -20.19 14.85
CA VAL A 238 -9.04 -19.77 16.20
C VAL A 238 -9.51 -20.73 17.29
N THR A 239 -8.66 -20.93 18.30
CA THR A 239 -8.95 -21.77 19.47
C THR A 239 -8.71 -21.00 20.77
N GLN A 240 -9.28 -21.48 21.89
CA GLN A 240 -9.02 -20.87 23.19
C GLN A 240 -7.52 -20.87 23.51
N GLU A 241 -6.82 -22.00 23.34
CA GLU A 241 -5.39 -22.12 23.63
C GLU A 241 -4.53 -21.29 22.66
N GLY A 242 -4.79 -21.39 21.36
CA GLY A 242 -3.96 -20.77 20.33
C GLY A 242 -4.24 -19.28 20.07
N TRP A 243 -5.35 -18.74 20.60
CA TRP A 243 -5.74 -17.34 20.39
C TRP A 243 -6.08 -16.63 21.70
N GLY A 244 -7.06 -17.14 22.42
CA GLY A 244 -7.57 -16.51 23.64
C GLY A 244 -6.53 -16.44 24.76
N ASP A 245 -5.91 -17.58 25.09
CA ASP A 245 -4.89 -17.70 26.14
C ASP A 245 -3.55 -17.10 25.72
N ALA A 246 -3.29 -17.02 24.41
CA ALA A 246 -2.16 -16.29 23.83
C ALA A 246 -2.30 -14.77 23.96
N GLY A 247 -3.52 -14.27 24.21
CA GLY A 247 -3.79 -12.85 24.44
C GLY A 247 -3.90 -12.01 23.18
N TYR A 248 -4.11 -12.63 22.01
CA TYR A 248 -4.29 -11.90 20.75
C TYR A 248 -5.68 -11.27 20.67
N VAL A 249 -5.74 -10.05 20.11
CA VAL A 249 -6.97 -9.24 20.00
C VAL A 249 -7.30 -8.80 18.58
#